data_AF-A0AA39IEE1-F1
#
_entry.id   AF-A0AA39IEE1-F1
#
_cell.length_a   1.000
_cell.length_b   1.000
_cell.length_c   1.000
_cell.angle_alpha   90.00
_cell.angle_beta   90.00
_cell.angle_gamma   90.00
#
_symmetry.space_group_name_H-M   'P 1'
#
loop_
_entity.id
_entity.type
_entity.pdbx_description
1 polymer ?
#
loop_
_entity_poly.entity_id
_entity_poly.type
_entity_poly.pdbx_seq_one_letter_code
_entity_poly.pdbx_strand_id
1 'polypeptide(L)'
;MLVRIISRQPALRRFFSAAPPSSSGIEHAIEFKKTGANHKQDIKNYKCSEYLHFGTYSYYDPEMTMLKSRVAQPTPKKHDVVPSVKAQNVGPAVKAQNVEPAVVKMILSSAAGRACMANVSQQRGMATLKDISIRLKSVKNIQKITKSMKMVAAAKYAKAERELKGARAYGEGAQAFYDNINEAAVEGQQAAKKKLLVLMTSDRGLCGAVHSAIAKEAKNILRTKTPETEYKLVIIGDKAKAAMGRIYGEDILFSVNEIGRQPPTFEDASVAAEAILTSGYEFDEGQILYNRFKSVVSYETKKMPILPLEAVKSKDKLSTYDSIDDDVLKSYTEYSLAQLIYYAMKECATSEQSSRMTAMDGASKNAGEMIDKLTLQFNRTRQAVITRELIEIISGAACV
;
A
#
# COMPACT_ATOMS: atom_id res chain seq x y z
N MET A 1 -22.86 -36.73 12.28
CA MET A 1 -22.92 -36.29 10.86
C MET A 1 -22.34 -34.88 10.62
N LEU A 2 -22.27 -33.99 11.62
CA LEU A 2 -21.61 -32.67 11.48
C LEU A 2 -20.07 -32.69 11.50
N VAL A 3 -19.43 -33.67 12.16
CA VAL A 3 -17.96 -33.70 12.29
C VAL A 3 -17.24 -34.11 10.99
N ARG A 4 -17.94 -34.76 10.03
CA ARG A 4 -17.35 -35.17 8.74
C ARG A 4 -17.30 -34.05 7.70
N ILE A 5 -18.08 -32.98 7.85
CA ILE A 5 -18.11 -31.85 6.90
C ILE A 5 -16.93 -30.89 7.13
N ILE A 6 -16.47 -30.75 8.37
CA ILE A 6 -15.39 -29.82 8.76
C ILE A 6 -14.01 -30.28 8.25
N SER A 7 -13.83 -31.58 7.98
CA SER A 7 -12.53 -32.14 7.56
C SER A 7 -12.15 -31.92 6.08
N ARG A 8 -13.03 -31.34 5.26
CA ARG A 8 -12.83 -31.26 3.79
C ARG A 8 -12.65 -29.85 3.22
N GLN A 9 -12.46 -28.82 4.05
CA GLN A 9 -12.23 -27.46 3.54
C GLN A 9 -10.74 -27.06 3.62
N PRO A 10 -10.07 -26.77 2.48
CA PRO A 10 -8.66 -26.40 2.44
C PRO A 10 -8.36 -24.99 3.02
N ALA A 11 -9.40 -24.21 3.36
CA ALA A 11 -9.27 -22.83 3.83
C ALA A 11 -8.76 -22.71 5.29
N LEU A 12 -9.00 -23.70 6.13
CA LEU A 12 -8.67 -23.64 7.57
C LEU A 12 -7.21 -23.98 7.92
N ARG A 13 -6.40 -24.42 6.96
CA ARG A 13 -4.96 -24.70 7.19
C ARG A 13 -4.05 -23.48 7.05
N ARG A 14 -4.57 -22.30 6.67
CA ARG A 14 -3.71 -21.17 6.28
C ARG A 14 -3.43 -20.11 7.35
N PHE A 15 -3.96 -20.24 8.57
CA PHE A 15 -3.85 -19.14 9.55
C PHE A 15 -3.23 -19.49 10.91
N PHE A 16 -2.84 -20.74 11.18
CA PHE A 16 -2.04 -21.05 12.37
C PHE A 16 -0.56 -21.26 11.99
N SER A 17 0.22 -20.19 12.03
CA SER A 17 1.69 -20.24 12.03
C SER A 17 2.21 -19.94 13.44
N ALA A 18 2.14 -20.93 14.32
CA ALA A 18 2.88 -20.93 15.58
C ALA A 18 3.01 -22.37 16.12
N ALA A 19 4.12 -23.06 15.84
CA ALA A 19 4.60 -24.23 16.58
C ALA A 19 6.13 -24.40 16.40
N PRO A 20 6.87 -24.91 17.41
CA PRO A 20 8.33 -24.76 17.56
C PRO A 20 9.15 -25.78 16.74
N PRO A 21 10.49 -25.60 16.61
CA PRO A 21 11.30 -26.34 15.65
C PRO A 21 11.82 -27.65 16.26
N SER A 22 11.29 -28.79 15.83
CA SER A 22 12.05 -30.05 15.79
C SER A 22 11.29 -31.13 15.00
N SER A 23 12.05 -31.97 14.30
CA SER A 23 11.68 -33.12 13.46
C SER A 23 11.31 -32.82 11.99
N SER A 24 12.13 -33.41 11.12
CA SER A 24 12.20 -33.26 9.67
C SER A 24 11.24 -34.21 8.93
N GLY A 25 10.43 -33.66 8.03
CA GLY A 25 9.44 -34.37 7.21
C GLY A 25 10.02 -35.22 6.07
N ILE A 26 10.76 -36.29 6.40
CA ILE A 26 11.21 -37.30 5.43
C ILE A 26 10.52 -38.66 5.63
N GLU A 27 9.93 -38.93 6.80
CA GLU A 27 9.41 -40.28 7.11
C GLU A 27 7.97 -40.54 6.61
N HIS A 28 7.15 -39.51 6.39
CA HIS A 28 5.75 -39.70 5.96
C HIS A 28 5.56 -39.94 4.45
N ALA A 29 6.60 -39.79 3.63
CA ALA A 29 6.50 -39.96 2.17
C ALA A 29 6.73 -41.42 1.70
N ILE A 30 7.24 -42.29 2.57
CA ILE A 30 7.62 -43.67 2.22
C ILE A 30 6.46 -44.66 2.42
N GLU A 31 5.54 -44.34 3.33
CA GLU A 31 4.43 -45.25 3.69
C GLU A 31 3.24 -45.17 2.71
N PHE A 32 3.04 -44.04 2.04
CA PHE A 32 1.95 -43.83 1.09
C PHE A 32 2.15 -44.53 -0.27
N LYS A 33 3.37 -44.97 -0.58
CA LYS A 33 3.73 -45.60 -1.87
C LYS A 33 3.55 -47.12 -1.87
N LYS A 34 3.33 -47.76 -0.72
CA LYS A 34 3.25 -49.23 -0.58
C LYS A 34 1.82 -49.82 -0.62
N THR A 35 0.77 -49.01 -0.51
CA THR A 35 -0.61 -49.50 -0.34
C THR A 35 -1.58 -49.17 -1.48
N GLY A 36 -1.09 -48.57 -2.57
CA GLY A 36 -1.95 -48.03 -3.65
C GLY A 36 -2.14 -48.89 -4.91
N ALA A 37 -1.80 -50.18 -4.90
CA ALA A 37 -1.97 -51.04 -6.07
C ALA A 37 -2.40 -52.45 -5.63
N ASN A 38 -3.71 -52.65 -5.47
CA ASN A 38 -4.43 -53.92 -5.74
C ASN A 38 -5.83 -53.87 -5.12
N HIS A 39 -6.84 -53.43 -5.88
CA HIS A 39 -8.16 -54.05 -5.90
C HIS A 39 -9.04 -53.40 -6.99
N LYS A 40 -9.28 -54.16 -8.07
CA LYS A 40 -10.47 -54.06 -8.89
C LYS A 40 -11.50 -54.99 -8.28
N GLN A 41 -12.64 -54.47 -7.83
CA GLN A 41 -13.86 -55.27 -7.71
C GLN A 41 -15.09 -54.39 -7.85
N ASP A 42 -16.05 -54.92 -8.61
CA ASP A 42 -17.28 -54.31 -9.10
C ASP A 42 -18.29 -54.02 -7.99
N ILE A 43 -18.95 -52.86 -8.07
CA ILE A 43 -20.26 -52.63 -7.44
C ILE A 43 -21.18 -52.02 -8.49
N LYS A 44 -21.81 -52.92 -9.26
CA LYS A 44 -23.16 -52.70 -9.79
C LYS A 44 -24.13 -52.72 -8.61
N ASN A 45 -25.16 -51.87 -8.67
CA ASN A 45 -26.22 -51.61 -7.68
C ASN A 45 -25.89 -50.49 -6.68
N TYR A 46 -26.26 -49.25 -7.02
CA TYR A 46 -27.40 -48.56 -6.42
C TYR A 46 -27.85 -47.42 -7.36
N LYS A 47 -29.17 -47.36 -7.59
CA LYS A 47 -29.87 -46.41 -8.49
C LYS A 47 -30.31 -45.15 -7.73
N CYS A 48 -30.42 -44.07 -8.52
CA CYS A 48 -31.19 -42.83 -8.29
C CYS A 48 -30.66 -41.91 -7.17
N SER A 49 -30.59 -40.60 -7.32
CA SER A 49 -31.14 -39.67 -8.30
C SER A 49 -30.39 -38.34 -8.18
N GLU A 50 -30.58 -37.47 -9.18
CA GLU A 50 -30.41 -36.01 -9.09
C GLU A 50 -29.02 -35.38 -9.35
N TYR A 51 -28.98 -34.72 -10.52
CA TYR A 51 -28.31 -33.45 -10.84
C TYR A 51 -26.78 -33.37 -11.09
N LEU A 52 -26.53 -32.93 -12.33
CA LEU A 52 -25.50 -32.00 -12.80
C LEU A 52 -24.15 -32.57 -13.27
N HIS A 53 -24.10 -32.75 -14.60
CA HIS A 53 -22.92 -32.64 -15.45
C HIS A 53 -22.04 -31.44 -15.10
N PHE A 54 -20.76 -31.68 -14.80
CA PHE A 54 -19.65 -30.81 -15.19
C PHE A 54 -18.39 -31.65 -15.35
N GLY A 55 -17.79 -31.64 -16.53
CA GLY A 55 -16.50 -32.30 -16.72
C GLY A 55 -16.01 -32.40 -18.15
N THR A 56 -15.71 -31.28 -18.80
CA THR A 56 -14.60 -31.21 -19.78
C THR A 56 -14.11 -29.77 -19.86
N TYR A 57 -12.95 -29.46 -19.26
CA TYR A 57 -11.89 -28.67 -19.90
C TYR A 57 -10.61 -28.85 -19.09
N SER A 58 -9.72 -29.65 -19.66
CA SER A 58 -8.34 -29.86 -19.22
C SER A 58 -7.49 -28.71 -19.76
N TYR A 59 -6.84 -27.95 -18.89
CA TYR A 59 -5.70 -27.10 -19.26
C TYR A 59 -4.48 -27.59 -18.49
N TYR A 60 -3.58 -28.25 -19.22
CA TYR A 60 -2.22 -28.54 -18.78
C TYR A 60 -1.41 -27.25 -18.88
N ASP A 61 -0.88 -26.79 -17.74
CA ASP A 61 -0.06 -25.59 -17.60
C ASP A 61 1.36 -25.79 -18.19
N PRO A 62 1.86 -24.85 -19.03
CA PRO A 62 3.24 -24.84 -19.52
C PRO A 62 4.24 -24.17 -18.54
N GLU A 63 3.85 -23.86 -17.30
CA GLU A 63 4.71 -23.14 -16.34
C GLU A 63 5.76 -24.01 -15.62
N MET A 64 5.63 -25.34 -15.64
CA MET A 64 6.55 -26.25 -14.94
C MET A 64 7.93 -26.39 -15.62
N THR A 65 8.07 -25.97 -16.88
CA THR A 65 9.33 -26.10 -17.65
C THR A 65 10.26 -24.89 -17.47
N MET A 66 9.77 -23.76 -16.94
CA MET A 66 10.55 -22.52 -16.76
C MET A 66 11.33 -22.45 -15.43
N LEU A 67 11.16 -23.43 -14.54
CA LEU A 67 11.81 -23.45 -13.22
C LEU A 67 13.20 -24.12 -13.20
N LYS A 68 13.66 -24.71 -14.31
CA LYS A 68 14.97 -25.40 -14.39
C LYS A 68 16.08 -24.62 -15.10
N SER A 69 15.85 -23.38 -15.52
CA SER A 69 16.88 -22.53 -16.14
C SER A 69 17.00 -21.16 -15.46
N ARG A 70 17.54 -21.11 -14.24
CA ARG A 70 18.13 -19.88 -13.69
C ARG A 70 19.64 -19.94 -13.82
N VAL A 71 20.18 -19.18 -14.77
CA VAL A 71 21.58 -18.80 -14.82
C VAL A 71 21.89 -17.92 -13.60
N ALA A 72 22.97 -18.21 -12.88
CA ALA A 72 23.42 -17.44 -11.73
C ALA A 72 23.79 -16.00 -12.13
N GLN A 73 23.27 -15.01 -11.42
CA GLN A 73 23.70 -13.61 -11.57
C GLN A 73 25.02 -13.39 -10.81
N PRO A 74 26.00 -12.65 -11.37
CA PRO A 74 27.21 -12.31 -10.64
C PRO A 74 26.92 -11.24 -9.58
N THR A 75 27.31 -11.50 -8.34
CA THR A 75 27.23 -10.57 -7.20
C THR A 75 28.16 -9.36 -7.39
N PRO A 76 27.78 -8.14 -6.95
CA PRO A 76 28.65 -6.97 -7.04
C PRO A 76 29.81 -7.07 -6.04
N LYS A 77 31.04 -6.86 -6.52
CA LYS A 77 32.25 -6.72 -5.69
C LYS A 77 32.15 -5.45 -4.83
N LYS A 78 32.70 -5.53 -3.60
CA LYS A 78 32.81 -4.44 -2.61
C LYS A 78 33.33 -3.14 -3.23
N HIS A 79 32.73 -2.02 -2.84
CA HIS A 79 33.24 -0.68 -3.13
C HIS A 79 34.51 -0.38 -2.31
N ASP A 80 35.51 0.19 -2.98
CA ASP A 80 36.72 0.70 -2.35
C ASP A 80 36.39 1.87 -1.40
N VAL A 81 36.99 1.81 -0.21
CA VAL A 81 36.88 2.82 0.85
C VAL A 81 37.71 4.03 0.45
N VAL A 82 37.07 5.19 0.28
CA VAL A 82 37.76 6.49 0.13
C VAL A 82 38.24 6.93 1.52
N PRO A 83 39.53 7.30 1.71
CA PRO A 83 40.00 7.77 3.01
C PRO A 83 39.45 9.17 3.33
N SER A 84 38.87 9.28 4.52
CA SER A 84 38.43 10.52 5.16
C SER A 84 39.63 11.44 5.40
N VAL A 85 39.60 12.62 4.78
CA VAL A 85 40.51 13.73 5.12
C VAL A 85 39.98 14.41 6.37
N LYS A 86 40.79 14.39 7.44
CA LYS A 86 40.52 15.05 8.72
C LYS A 86 40.50 16.57 8.53
N ALA A 87 39.39 17.21 8.90
CA ALA A 87 39.33 18.65 9.12
C ALA A 87 40.17 19.00 10.35
N GLN A 88 41.19 19.83 10.18
CA GLN A 88 41.92 20.47 11.27
C GLN A 88 41.39 21.89 11.48
N ASN A 89 41.15 22.19 12.75
CA ASN A 89 40.64 23.44 13.32
C ASN A 89 41.41 24.67 12.85
N VAL A 90 40.68 25.75 12.53
CA VAL A 90 41.16 27.12 12.75
C VAL A 90 40.00 27.97 13.27
N GLY A 91 40.16 28.47 14.49
CA GLY A 91 39.29 29.48 15.13
C GLY A 91 39.57 30.91 14.61
N PRO A 92 38.87 31.93 15.12
CA PRO A 92 38.34 33.00 14.26
C PRO A 92 39.08 34.35 14.30
N ALA A 93 38.84 35.11 13.23
CA ALA A 93 38.77 36.58 13.09
C ALA A 93 40.02 37.42 13.37
N VAL A 94 40.44 38.24 12.38
CA VAL A 94 40.65 39.70 12.49
C VAL A 94 40.62 40.34 11.07
N LYS A 95 39.91 41.47 10.98
CA LYS A 95 39.82 42.39 9.83
C LYS A 95 41.16 43.11 9.57
N ALA A 96 41.52 43.34 8.31
CA ALA A 96 42.30 44.52 7.93
C ALA A 96 42.06 44.90 6.47
N GLN A 97 41.74 46.19 6.30
CA GLN A 97 41.51 46.89 5.04
C GLN A 97 42.83 47.30 4.38
N ASN A 98 42.76 47.52 3.07
CA ASN A 98 43.59 48.39 2.23
C ASN A 98 45.11 48.13 2.16
N VAL A 99 45.63 48.00 0.93
CA VAL A 99 46.32 49.06 0.15
C VAL A 99 46.95 48.38 -1.08
N GLU A 100 46.59 48.88 -2.26
CA GLU A 100 47.26 48.66 -3.55
C GLU A 100 48.20 49.87 -3.83
N PRO A 101 49.00 49.91 -4.91
CA PRO A 101 50.14 49.07 -5.29
C PRO A 101 51.41 49.95 -5.47
N ALA A 102 52.60 49.37 -5.73
CA ALA A 102 53.56 49.91 -6.72
C ALA A 102 54.89 49.12 -6.80
N VAL A 103 55.48 49.22 -8.01
CA VAL A 103 56.91 49.15 -8.39
C VAL A 103 57.51 47.78 -8.77
N VAL A 104 57.33 47.46 -10.06
CA VAL A 104 58.37 47.19 -11.08
C VAL A 104 59.82 46.99 -10.59
N LYS A 105 60.40 45.78 -10.75
CA LYS A 105 61.62 45.60 -11.57
C LYS A 105 61.96 44.15 -11.88
N MET A 106 62.22 43.97 -13.16
CA MET A 106 62.72 42.85 -13.96
C MET A 106 64.10 42.34 -13.50
N ILE A 107 64.29 41.02 -13.34
CA ILE A 107 65.57 40.31 -13.61
C ILE A 107 65.29 38.91 -14.19
N LEU A 108 65.86 38.72 -15.38
CA LEU A 108 66.21 37.52 -16.15
C LEU A 108 66.15 36.13 -15.46
N SER A 109 65.66 35.13 -16.18
CA SER A 109 66.53 34.14 -16.85
C SER A 109 65.75 32.92 -17.34
N SER A 110 66.21 32.38 -18.47
CA SER A 110 65.71 31.28 -19.26
C SER A 110 65.51 29.96 -18.51
N ALA A 111 64.41 29.27 -18.80
CA ALA A 111 64.38 27.81 -18.89
C ALA A 111 63.22 27.34 -19.77
N ALA A 112 63.57 26.69 -20.87
CA ALA A 112 62.66 25.92 -21.70
C ALA A 112 61.98 24.84 -20.85
N GLY A 113 60.64 24.83 -20.85
CA GLY A 113 59.84 23.81 -20.20
C GLY A 113 58.51 23.67 -20.93
N ARG A 114 58.40 22.61 -21.72
CA ARG A 114 57.24 22.24 -22.53
C ARG A 114 55.93 22.49 -21.78
N ALA A 115 55.06 23.30 -22.35
CA ALA A 115 53.66 23.36 -21.94
C ALA A 115 53.01 22.01 -22.27
N CYS A 116 53.02 21.10 -21.28
CA CYS A 116 52.13 19.95 -21.28
C CYS A 116 50.73 20.52 -21.13
N MET A 117 50.06 20.77 -22.25
CA MET A 117 48.62 20.90 -22.26
C MET A 117 48.07 19.57 -21.79
N ALA A 118 47.81 19.46 -20.49
CA ALA A 118 47.01 18.40 -19.95
C ALA A 118 45.68 18.44 -20.72
N ASN A 119 45.48 17.46 -21.60
CA ASN A 119 44.17 17.13 -22.10
C ASN A 119 43.31 16.85 -20.87
N VAL A 120 42.59 17.86 -20.42
CA VAL A 120 41.45 17.68 -19.53
C VAL A 120 40.45 16.93 -20.40
N SER A 121 40.57 15.60 -20.40
CA SER A 121 39.55 14.72 -20.92
C SER A 121 38.32 15.04 -20.10
N GLN A 122 37.46 15.90 -20.65
CA GLN A 122 36.19 16.20 -20.05
C GLN A 122 35.39 14.91 -20.13
N GLN A 123 35.51 14.07 -19.11
CA GLN A 123 34.55 13.03 -18.77
C GLN A 123 33.26 13.74 -18.37
N ARG A 124 32.63 14.46 -19.31
CA ARG A 124 31.24 14.85 -19.16
C ARG A 124 30.47 13.55 -19.25
N GLY A 125 29.59 13.33 -18.29
CA GLY A 125 28.60 12.25 -18.29
C GLY A 125 27.74 12.33 -19.55
N MET A 126 28.26 11.83 -20.66
CA MET A 126 27.51 11.64 -21.88
C MET A 126 26.63 10.44 -21.61
N ALA A 127 25.35 10.70 -21.30
CA ALA A 127 24.35 9.63 -21.32
C ALA A 127 24.48 8.97 -22.69
N THR A 128 24.86 7.69 -22.71
CA THR A 128 25.10 7.00 -23.97
C THR A 128 23.78 6.98 -24.75
N LEU A 129 23.86 7.03 -26.08
CA LEU A 129 22.67 6.98 -26.94
C LEU A 129 21.78 5.78 -26.57
N LYS A 130 22.43 4.67 -26.20
CA LYS A 130 21.80 3.44 -25.70
C LYS A 130 21.04 3.67 -24.39
N ASP A 131 21.61 4.36 -23.41
CA ASP A 131 20.95 4.63 -22.12
C ASP A 131 19.69 5.50 -22.30
N ILE A 132 19.78 6.54 -23.13
CA ILE A 132 18.63 7.40 -23.45
C ILE A 132 17.54 6.59 -24.14
N SER A 133 17.91 5.71 -25.07
CA SER A 133 16.97 4.82 -25.78
C SER A 133 16.27 3.85 -24.83
N ILE A 134 17.01 3.19 -23.93
CA ILE A 134 16.47 2.27 -22.93
C ILE A 134 15.49 3.01 -22.00
N ARG A 135 15.88 4.20 -21.54
CA ARG A 135 15.03 5.04 -20.68
C ARG A 135 13.76 5.46 -21.39
N LEU A 136 13.85 5.90 -22.65
CA LEU A 136 12.71 6.28 -23.46
C LEU A 136 11.73 5.11 -23.68
N LYS A 137 12.25 3.91 -23.95
CA LYS A 137 11.43 2.69 -24.05
C LYS A 137 10.73 2.37 -22.72
N SER A 138 11.43 2.50 -21.60
CA SER A 138 10.86 2.28 -20.26
C SER A 138 9.74 3.26 -19.93
N VAL A 139 9.95 4.57 -20.14
CA VAL A 139 8.94 5.60 -19.86
C VAL A 139 7.71 5.44 -20.76
N LYS A 140 7.89 5.07 -22.04
CA LYS A 140 6.77 4.73 -22.94
C LYS A 140 5.94 3.54 -22.42
N ASN A 141 6.60 2.50 -21.90
CA ASN A 141 5.90 1.36 -21.31
C ASN A 141 5.14 1.76 -20.04
N ILE A 142 5.76 2.57 -19.16
CA ILE A 142 5.11 3.12 -17.96
C ILE A 142 3.85 3.92 -18.36
N GLN A 143 3.93 4.78 -19.38
CA GLN A 143 2.78 5.56 -19.87
C GLN A 143 1.63 4.65 -20.36
N LYS A 144 1.94 3.57 -21.08
CA LYS A 144 0.91 2.60 -21.53
C LYS A 144 0.23 1.91 -20.34
N ILE A 145 1.02 1.53 -19.34
CA ILE A 145 0.52 0.88 -18.12
C ILE A 145 -0.37 1.85 -17.33
N THR A 146 0.07 3.09 -17.11
CA THR A 146 -0.72 4.08 -16.35
C THR A 146 -2.00 4.47 -17.08
N LYS A 147 -1.97 4.61 -18.41
CA LYS A 147 -3.18 4.84 -19.23
C LYS A 147 -4.17 3.68 -19.12
N SER A 148 -3.70 2.45 -19.16
CA SER A 148 -4.54 1.26 -18.98
C SER A 148 -5.10 1.18 -17.56
N MET A 149 -4.25 1.41 -16.54
CA MET A 149 -4.67 1.43 -15.13
C MET A 149 -5.70 2.53 -14.85
N LYS A 150 -5.59 3.70 -15.49
CA LYS A 150 -6.62 4.75 -15.41
C LYS A 150 -7.98 4.22 -15.89
N MET A 151 -8.03 3.53 -17.03
CA MET A 151 -9.28 2.96 -17.57
C MET A 151 -9.85 1.87 -16.65
N VAL A 152 -8.99 1.00 -16.10
CA VAL A 152 -9.41 -0.02 -15.13
C VAL A 152 -9.95 0.62 -13.85
N ALA A 153 -9.28 1.65 -13.32
CA ALA A 153 -9.74 2.37 -12.13
C ALA A 153 -11.06 3.10 -12.39
N ALA A 154 -11.23 3.71 -13.58
CA ALA A 154 -12.47 4.37 -13.98
C ALA A 154 -13.66 3.39 -14.02
N ALA A 155 -13.47 2.20 -14.58
CA ALA A 155 -14.50 1.17 -14.60
C ALA A 155 -14.87 0.68 -13.19
N LYS A 156 -13.86 0.48 -12.33
CA LYS A 156 -14.08 0.10 -10.92
C LYS A 156 -14.76 1.20 -10.11
N TYR A 157 -14.38 2.46 -10.33
CA TYR A 157 -15.02 3.63 -9.73
C TYR A 157 -16.50 3.70 -10.10
N ALA A 158 -16.84 3.56 -11.39
CA ALA A 158 -18.23 3.59 -11.84
C ALA A 158 -19.08 2.48 -11.20
N LYS A 159 -18.50 1.29 -10.96
CA LYS A 159 -19.17 0.21 -10.22
C LYS A 159 -19.33 0.57 -8.74
N ALA A 160 -18.25 1.03 -8.09
CA ALA A 160 -18.26 1.39 -6.68
C ALA A 160 -19.25 2.54 -6.37
N GLU A 161 -19.34 3.54 -7.24
CA GLU A 161 -20.27 4.67 -7.10
C GLU A 161 -21.74 4.21 -7.13
N ARG A 162 -22.08 3.26 -8.02
CA ARG A 162 -23.45 2.70 -8.07
C ARG A 162 -23.79 1.95 -6.79
N GLU A 163 -22.86 1.15 -6.28
CA GLU A 163 -23.04 0.41 -5.02
C GLU A 163 -23.09 1.35 -3.80
N LEU A 164 -22.34 2.46 -3.83
CA LEU A 164 -22.28 3.44 -2.76
C LEU A 164 -23.64 4.12 -2.51
N LYS A 165 -24.41 4.41 -3.57
CA LYS A 165 -25.72 5.08 -3.43
C LYS A 165 -26.66 4.32 -2.51
N GLY A 166 -26.73 2.99 -2.63
CA GLY A 166 -27.53 2.15 -1.73
C GLY A 166 -26.94 2.05 -0.33
N ALA A 167 -25.62 1.95 -0.22
CA ALA A 167 -24.93 1.83 1.06
C ALA A 167 -25.02 3.12 1.91
N ARG A 168 -25.16 4.30 1.30
CA ARG A 168 -25.31 5.57 2.02
C ARG A 168 -26.58 5.64 2.85
N ALA A 169 -27.73 5.27 2.28
CA ALA A 169 -29.00 5.25 3.01
C ALA A 169 -28.91 4.32 4.23
N TYR A 170 -28.19 3.21 4.07
CA TYR A 170 -27.94 2.26 5.14
C TYR A 170 -27.06 2.88 6.24
N GLY A 171 -25.94 3.51 5.89
CA GLY A 171 -25.05 4.16 6.85
C GLY A 171 -25.68 5.35 7.59
N GLU A 172 -26.35 6.24 6.87
CA GLU A 172 -26.98 7.45 7.43
C GLU A 172 -28.10 7.10 8.42
N GLY A 173 -28.89 6.04 8.14
CA GLY A 173 -29.92 5.56 9.06
C GLY A 173 -29.34 5.05 10.39
N ALA A 174 -28.25 4.29 10.34
CA ALA A 174 -27.58 3.82 11.55
C ALA A 174 -26.91 4.97 12.33
N GLN A 175 -26.33 5.95 11.63
CA GLN A 175 -25.74 7.13 12.26
C GLN A 175 -26.79 7.98 12.97
N ALA A 176 -27.97 8.18 12.37
CA ALA A 176 -29.04 8.98 12.96
C ALA A 176 -29.47 8.47 14.35
N PHE A 177 -29.51 7.15 14.55
CA PHE A 177 -29.79 6.57 15.88
C PHE A 177 -28.77 7.02 16.93
N TYR A 178 -27.48 6.91 16.60
CA TYR A 178 -26.41 7.32 17.50
C TYR A 178 -26.35 8.84 17.70
N ASP A 179 -26.65 9.63 16.67
CA ASP A 179 -26.71 11.08 16.77
C ASP A 179 -27.87 11.55 17.66
N ASN A 180 -29.00 10.83 17.63
CA ASN A 180 -30.16 11.14 18.47
C ASN A 180 -29.93 10.80 19.94
N ILE A 181 -29.26 9.66 20.21
CA ILE A 181 -28.97 9.19 21.57
C ILE A 181 -27.77 9.90 22.17
N ASN A 182 -26.80 10.30 21.35
CA ASN A 182 -25.72 11.15 21.81
C ASN A 182 -26.29 12.51 22.24
N GLU A 183 -25.98 12.89 23.47
CA GLU A 183 -26.16 14.26 23.92
C GLU A 183 -25.08 15.13 23.25
N ALA A 184 -25.46 16.35 22.86
CA ALA A 184 -24.47 17.35 22.46
C ALA A 184 -23.46 17.45 23.60
N ALA A 185 -22.18 17.23 23.31
CA ALA A 185 -21.10 17.07 24.29
C ALA A 185 -21.25 18.06 25.44
N VAL A 186 -21.75 17.57 26.58
CA VAL A 186 -21.80 18.34 27.81
C VAL A 186 -20.37 18.35 28.34
N GLU A 187 -19.77 19.54 28.40
CA GLU A 187 -18.46 19.79 29.00
C GLU A 187 -18.49 19.26 30.45
N GLY A 188 -17.97 18.05 30.68
CA GLY A 188 -17.96 17.42 32.01
C GLY A 188 -18.19 15.91 32.06
N GLN A 189 -18.54 15.24 30.96
CA GLN A 189 -18.57 13.76 30.95
C GLN A 189 -17.15 13.21 31.15
N GLN A 190 -16.99 12.29 32.12
CA GLN A 190 -15.71 11.66 32.44
C GLN A 190 -15.07 11.13 31.15
N ALA A 191 -13.82 11.54 30.91
CA ALA A 191 -13.09 11.10 29.73
C ALA A 191 -12.99 9.57 29.73
N ALA A 192 -13.58 8.94 28.71
CA ALA A 192 -13.47 7.49 28.49
C ALA A 192 -12.01 7.04 28.59
N LYS A 193 -11.76 6.02 29.42
CA LYS A 193 -10.40 5.55 29.75
C LYS A 193 -9.88 4.61 28.67
N LYS A 194 -10.76 3.81 28.07
CA LYS A 194 -10.41 2.86 27.00
C LYS A 194 -11.10 3.23 25.70
N LYS A 195 -10.32 3.51 24.66
CA LYS A 195 -10.85 3.89 23.35
C LYS A 195 -10.40 2.95 22.23
N LEU A 196 -11.30 2.67 21.31
CA LEU A 196 -11.04 1.87 20.11
C LEU A 196 -10.95 2.77 18.88
N LEU A 197 -9.89 2.64 18.08
CA LEU A 197 -9.75 3.35 16.82
C LEU A 197 -9.68 2.36 15.66
N VAL A 198 -10.70 2.37 14.81
CA VAL A 198 -10.78 1.53 13.61
C VAL A 198 -10.30 2.32 12.40
N LEU A 199 -9.26 1.82 11.72
CA LEU A 199 -8.64 2.48 10.56
C LEU A 199 -9.06 1.80 9.26
N MET A 200 -9.85 2.49 8.45
CA MET A 200 -10.39 1.94 7.20
C MET A 200 -9.52 2.27 6.00
N THR A 201 -8.70 1.32 5.56
CA THR A 201 -7.84 1.47 4.37
C THR A 201 -8.00 0.28 3.42
N SER A 202 -7.11 0.19 2.42
CA SER A 202 -7.03 -0.93 1.48
C SER A 202 -5.62 -1.50 1.46
N ASP A 203 -5.44 -2.66 0.85
CA ASP A 203 -4.10 -3.25 0.67
C ASP A 203 -3.35 -2.66 -0.53
N ARG A 204 -4.09 -2.05 -1.47
CA ARG A 204 -3.53 -1.57 -2.72
C ARG A 204 -2.98 -0.15 -2.60
N GLY A 205 -1.83 0.06 -3.22
CA GLY A 205 -1.21 1.38 -3.34
C GLY A 205 -1.68 2.19 -4.56
N LEU A 206 -0.88 3.20 -4.90
CA LEU A 206 -1.04 4.04 -6.09
C LEU A 206 -2.38 4.81 -6.16
N CYS A 207 -2.94 5.15 -4.99
CA CYS A 207 -4.20 5.86 -4.83
C CYS A 207 -4.00 7.23 -4.17
N GLY A 208 -2.90 7.92 -4.50
CA GLY A 208 -2.60 9.24 -3.96
C GLY A 208 -2.46 9.26 -2.43
N ALA A 209 -3.11 10.23 -1.79
CA ALA A 209 -2.99 10.51 -0.36
C ALA A 209 -4.11 9.88 0.51
N VAL A 210 -4.98 9.04 -0.06
CA VAL A 210 -6.16 8.46 0.62
C VAL A 210 -5.77 7.75 1.92
N HIS A 211 -4.78 6.85 1.87
CA HIS A 211 -4.33 6.11 3.06
C HIS A 211 -3.51 6.96 4.02
N SER A 212 -2.68 7.86 3.47
CA SER A 212 -1.85 8.76 4.26
C SER A 212 -2.68 9.76 5.07
N ALA A 213 -3.84 10.19 4.56
CA ALA A 213 -4.76 11.07 5.26
C ALA A 213 -5.29 10.42 6.54
N ILE A 214 -5.82 9.20 6.43
CA ILE A 214 -6.29 8.41 7.58
C ILE A 214 -5.16 8.15 8.58
N ALA A 215 -3.99 7.72 8.10
CA ALA A 215 -2.85 7.47 8.99
C ALA A 215 -2.37 8.75 9.68
N LYS A 216 -2.41 9.91 9.01
CA LYS A 216 -2.02 11.20 9.60
C LYS A 216 -3.03 11.62 10.67
N GLU A 217 -4.32 11.47 10.42
CA GLU A 217 -5.36 11.79 11.39
C GLU A 217 -5.29 10.87 12.62
N ALA A 218 -5.09 9.57 12.41
CA ALA A 218 -4.86 8.61 13.48
C ALA A 218 -3.65 8.99 14.35
N LYS A 219 -2.53 9.34 13.72
CA LYS A 219 -1.33 9.81 14.43
C LYS A 219 -1.57 11.09 15.21
N ASN A 220 -2.37 12.01 14.67
CA ASN A 220 -2.73 13.22 15.40
C ASN A 220 -3.56 12.90 16.66
N ILE A 221 -4.55 12.00 16.55
CA ILE A 221 -5.35 11.54 17.70
C ILE A 221 -4.44 10.88 18.76
N LEU A 222 -3.57 9.97 18.33
CA LEU A 222 -2.67 9.24 19.25
C LEU A 222 -1.57 10.12 19.85
N ARG A 223 -1.19 11.23 19.20
CA ARG A 223 -0.23 12.19 19.75
C ARG A 223 -0.87 13.14 20.76
N THR A 224 -2.14 13.47 20.56
CA THR A 224 -2.92 14.37 21.44
C THR A 224 -3.60 13.61 22.59
N LYS A 225 -3.38 12.30 22.73
CA LYS A 225 -3.98 11.51 23.81
C LYS A 225 -3.53 12.00 25.18
N THR A 226 -4.47 12.06 26.11
CA THR A 226 -4.20 12.21 27.55
C THR A 226 -3.51 10.94 28.07
N PRO A 227 -2.58 11.05 29.04
CA PRO A 227 -1.84 9.90 29.57
C PRO A 227 -2.75 8.84 30.22
N GLU A 228 -3.96 9.24 30.63
CA GLU A 228 -4.96 8.36 31.25
C GLU A 228 -5.82 7.59 30.24
N THR A 229 -5.76 7.93 28.94
CA THR A 229 -6.59 7.29 27.91
C THR A 229 -5.77 6.29 27.11
N GLU A 230 -6.13 5.01 27.23
CA GLU A 230 -5.59 3.93 26.42
C GLU A 230 -6.31 3.89 25.06
N TYR A 231 -5.54 3.82 23.97
CA TYR A 231 -6.07 3.64 22.62
C TYR A 231 -5.63 2.28 22.09
N LYS A 232 -6.58 1.48 21.62
CA LYS A 232 -6.32 0.28 20.84
C LYS A 232 -6.74 0.47 19.39
N LEU A 233 -5.94 -0.08 18.48
CA LEU A 233 -6.10 0.07 17.04
C LEU A 233 -6.61 -1.22 16.41
N VAL A 234 -7.67 -1.10 15.62
CA VAL A 234 -8.12 -2.15 14.70
C VAL A 234 -7.84 -1.67 13.29
N ILE A 235 -7.07 -2.44 12.55
CA ILE A 235 -6.62 -2.04 11.22
C ILE A 235 -7.33 -2.86 10.17
N ILE A 236 -8.03 -2.17 9.28
CA ILE A 236 -8.69 -2.77 8.13
C ILE A 236 -7.88 -2.34 6.90
N GLY A 237 -7.08 -3.27 6.36
CA GLY A 237 -6.16 -3.08 5.24
C GLY A 237 -4.68 -2.89 5.63
N ASP A 238 -3.79 -3.45 4.81
CA ASP A 238 -2.35 -3.50 5.04
C ASP A 238 -1.65 -2.14 4.98
N LYS A 239 -2.24 -1.14 4.29
CA LYS A 239 -1.61 0.18 4.16
C LYS A 239 -1.60 0.96 5.47
N ALA A 240 -2.67 0.88 6.27
CA ALA A 240 -2.65 1.44 7.61
C ALA A 240 -1.71 0.65 8.54
N LYS A 241 -1.65 -0.69 8.41
CA LYS A 241 -0.72 -1.54 9.18
C LYS A 241 0.73 -1.11 8.97
N ALA A 242 1.14 -0.92 7.72
CA ALA A 242 2.49 -0.46 7.39
C ALA A 242 2.78 0.96 7.92
N ALA A 243 1.78 1.85 7.97
CA ALA A 243 1.94 3.22 8.42
C ALA A 243 2.00 3.39 9.95
N MET A 244 1.32 2.50 10.69
CA MET A 244 1.20 2.53 12.15
C MET A 244 2.15 1.58 12.87
N GLY A 245 2.48 0.43 12.26
CA GLY A 245 3.20 -0.66 12.92
C GLY A 245 4.61 -0.34 13.44
N ARG A 246 5.27 0.72 12.94
CA ARG A 246 6.59 1.12 13.43
C ARG A 246 6.55 1.86 14.77
N ILE A 247 5.50 2.62 15.03
CA ILE A 247 5.41 3.54 16.19
C ILE A 247 4.37 3.05 17.18
N TYR A 248 3.24 2.55 16.69
CA TYR A 248 2.09 2.14 17.48
C TYR A 248 1.81 0.64 17.31
N GLY A 249 2.86 -0.16 17.09
CA GLY A 249 2.72 -1.61 16.83
C GLY A 249 2.10 -2.37 18.00
N GLU A 250 2.43 -1.97 19.23
CA GLU A 250 1.94 -2.58 20.48
C GLU A 250 0.46 -2.26 20.76
N ASP A 251 -0.06 -1.18 20.17
CA ASP A 251 -1.45 -0.76 20.33
C ASP A 251 -2.39 -1.45 19.34
N ILE A 252 -1.87 -2.24 18.38
CA ILE A 252 -2.69 -2.93 17.37
C ILE A 252 -3.25 -4.22 17.96
N LEU A 253 -4.59 -4.32 18.05
CA LEU A 253 -5.28 -5.54 18.48
C LEU A 253 -5.18 -6.63 17.40
N PHE A 254 -5.62 -6.30 16.20
CA PHE A 254 -5.53 -7.17 15.04
C PHE A 254 -5.61 -6.36 13.74
N SER A 255 -5.27 -7.03 12.64
CA SER A 255 -5.35 -6.49 11.29
C SER A 255 -6.11 -7.41 10.37
N VAL A 256 -7.04 -6.86 9.58
CA VAL A 256 -7.75 -7.57 8.51
C VAL A 256 -7.12 -7.22 7.16
N ASN A 257 -6.88 -8.25 6.35
CA ASN A 257 -6.19 -8.16 5.06
C ASN A 257 -7.12 -8.62 3.92
N GLU A 258 -6.65 -8.53 2.67
CA GLU A 258 -7.38 -8.83 1.41
C GLU A 258 -8.54 -7.87 1.09
N ILE A 259 -8.44 -6.63 1.57
CA ILE A 259 -9.45 -5.57 1.38
C ILE A 259 -9.05 -4.65 0.21
N GLY A 260 -9.98 -4.48 -0.73
CA GLY A 260 -9.81 -3.60 -1.91
C GLY A 260 -9.39 -4.32 -3.20
N ARG A 261 -9.27 -5.65 -3.20
CA ARG A 261 -9.10 -6.46 -4.42
C ARG A 261 -10.44 -6.62 -5.16
N GLN A 262 -11.42 -7.14 -4.43
CA GLN A 262 -12.82 -7.25 -4.82
C GLN A 262 -13.64 -6.10 -4.21
N PRO A 263 -14.82 -5.77 -4.76
CA PRO A 263 -15.72 -4.83 -4.09
C PRO A 263 -16.10 -5.39 -2.71
N PRO A 264 -16.06 -4.57 -1.64
CA PRO A 264 -16.35 -5.04 -0.29
C PRO A 264 -17.82 -5.46 -0.19
N THR A 265 -18.07 -6.56 0.50
CA THR A 265 -19.41 -7.11 0.73
C THR A 265 -19.83 -6.92 2.18
N PHE A 266 -21.10 -7.18 2.50
CA PHE A 266 -21.55 -7.14 3.89
C PHE A 266 -20.91 -8.26 4.72
N GLU A 267 -20.65 -9.42 4.11
CA GLU A 267 -19.94 -10.54 4.76
C GLU A 267 -18.56 -10.12 5.27
N ASP A 268 -17.79 -9.37 4.47
CA ASP A 268 -16.48 -8.86 4.88
C ASP A 268 -16.60 -7.93 6.10
N ALA A 269 -17.65 -7.12 6.16
CA ALA A 269 -17.92 -6.23 7.28
C ALA A 269 -18.41 -6.97 8.53
N SER A 270 -19.22 -8.02 8.36
CA SER A 270 -19.67 -8.89 9.46
C SER A 270 -18.50 -9.61 10.11
N VAL A 271 -17.58 -10.18 9.32
CA VAL A 271 -16.36 -10.82 9.85
C VAL A 271 -15.48 -9.82 10.60
N ALA A 272 -15.34 -8.60 10.08
CA ALA A 272 -14.59 -7.55 10.76
C ALA A 272 -15.27 -7.13 12.09
N ALA A 273 -16.60 -7.00 12.11
CA ALA A 273 -17.36 -6.69 13.32
C ALA A 273 -17.26 -7.81 14.36
N GLU A 274 -17.42 -9.07 13.94
CA GLU A 274 -17.26 -10.24 14.81
C GLU A 274 -15.86 -10.31 15.42
N ALA A 275 -14.81 -10.02 14.63
CA ALA A 275 -13.44 -9.96 15.13
C ALA A 275 -13.24 -8.84 16.17
N ILE A 276 -13.90 -7.69 16.01
CA ILE A 276 -13.88 -6.61 17.02
C ILE A 276 -14.54 -7.08 18.31
N LEU A 277 -15.73 -7.68 18.22
CA LEU A 277 -16.49 -8.17 19.37
C LEU A 277 -15.76 -9.32 20.11
N THR A 278 -15.12 -10.22 19.36
CA THR A 278 -14.42 -11.40 19.91
C THR A 278 -12.99 -11.07 20.40
N SER A 279 -12.51 -9.84 20.18
CA SER A 279 -11.14 -9.44 20.54
C SER A 279 -10.85 -9.47 22.06
N GLY A 280 -11.90 -9.54 22.89
CA GLY A 280 -11.79 -9.52 24.35
C GLY A 280 -11.39 -8.16 24.92
N TYR A 281 -11.31 -7.12 24.08
CA TYR A 281 -11.04 -5.76 24.51
C TYR A 281 -12.35 -4.99 24.72
N GLU A 282 -12.69 -4.75 25.98
CA GLU A 282 -13.78 -3.87 26.36
C GLU A 282 -13.34 -2.41 26.23
N PHE A 283 -14.03 -1.66 25.36
CA PHE A 283 -13.80 -0.23 25.13
C PHE A 283 -15.03 0.56 25.57
N ASP A 284 -14.83 1.80 26.02
CA ASP A 284 -15.90 2.70 26.45
C ASP A 284 -16.43 3.54 25.26
N GLU A 285 -15.52 3.94 24.37
CA GLU A 285 -15.82 4.75 23.18
C GLU A 285 -14.97 4.28 21.99
N GLY A 286 -15.60 4.03 20.85
CA GLY A 286 -14.93 3.66 19.60
C GLY A 286 -15.07 4.74 18.52
N GLN A 287 -14.12 4.80 17.59
CA GLN A 287 -14.18 5.69 16.43
C GLN A 287 -13.69 4.98 15.17
N ILE A 288 -14.46 5.03 14.08
CA ILE A 288 -14.06 4.59 12.75
C ILE A 288 -13.53 5.80 11.98
N LEU A 289 -12.27 5.73 11.53
CA LEU A 289 -11.69 6.67 10.59
C LEU A 289 -11.82 6.13 9.17
N TYR A 290 -12.52 6.88 8.34
CA TYR A 290 -12.79 6.52 6.95
C TYR A 290 -12.78 7.77 6.06
N ASN A 291 -12.62 7.56 4.75
CA ASN A 291 -12.68 8.63 3.77
C ASN A 291 -14.07 8.67 3.12
N ARG A 292 -14.81 9.74 3.38
CA ARG A 292 -16.09 10.04 2.74
C ARG A 292 -15.85 10.63 1.35
N PHE A 293 -16.49 10.03 0.35
CA PHE A 293 -16.46 10.49 -1.03
C PHE A 293 -17.30 11.77 -1.20
N LYS A 294 -16.68 12.88 -1.62
CA LYS A 294 -17.40 14.12 -1.98
C LYS A 294 -17.57 14.22 -3.50
N SER A 295 -16.47 14.11 -4.23
CA SER A 295 -16.44 14.17 -5.69
C SER A 295 -15.29 13.33 -6.22
N VAL A 296 -15.20 13.19 -7.55
CA VAL A 296 -14.11 12.44 -8.20
C VAL A 296 -12.71 12.95 -7.78
N VAL A 297 -12.60 14.25 -7.48
CA VAL A 297 -11.32 14.90 -7.14
C VAL A 297 -11.14 15.02 -5.63
N SER A 298 -12.23 15.12 -4.86
CA SER A 298 -12.18 15.45 -3.44
C SER A 298 -12.83 14.38 -2.56
N TYR A 299 -12.14 14.04 -1.49
CA TYR A 299 -12.62 13.18 -0.41
C TYR A 299 -12.25 13.84 0.92
N GLU A 300 -12.98 13.50 1.97
CA GLU A 300 -12.78 14.04 3.30
C GLU A 300 -12.65 12.90 4.29
N THR A 301 -11.61 12.94 5.12
CA THR A 301 -11.48 11.99 6.22
C THR A 301 -12.44 12.39 7.34
N LYS A 302 -13.32 11.47 7.71
CA LYS A 302 -14.32 11.66 8.77
C LYS A 302 -14.16 10.60 9.84
N LYS A 303 -14.63 10.96 11.04
CA LYS A 303 -14.72 10.08 12.20
C LYS A 303 -16.17 9.72 12.40
N MET A 304 -16.44 8.45 12.67
CA MET A 304 -17.77 7.95 13.00
C MET A 304 -17.70 7.27 14.36
N PRO A 305 -18.54 7.66 15.33
CA PRO A 305 -18.50 7.05 16.65
C PRO A 305 -19.05 5.61 16.59
N ILE A 306 -18.44 4.74 17.38
CA ILE A 306 -18.97 3.42 17.75
C ILE A 306 -19.19 3.46 19.26
N LEU A 307 -20.38 3.09 19.72
CA LEU A 307 -20.68 2.97 21.14
C LEU A 307 -20.86 1.48 21.50
N PRO A 308 -20.18 0.99 22.54
CA PRO A 308 -20.44 -0.33 23.11
C PRO A 308 -21.82 -0.37 23.79
N LEU A 309 -22.35 -1.57 24.05
CA LEU A 309 -23.66 -1.77 24.65
C LEU A 309 -23.86 -0.98 25.96
N GLU A 310 -22.88 -1.04 26.87
CA GLU A 310 -22.94 -0.35 28.17
C GLU A 310 -23.03 1.18 28.03
N ALA A 311 -22.30 1.75 27.07
CA ALA A 311 -22.34 3.19 26.80
C ALA A 311 -23.63 3.63 26.09
N VAL A 312 -24.34 2.71 25.44
CA VAL A 312 -25.67 2.98 24.89
C VAL A 312 -26.72 2.95 26.00
N LYS A 313 -26.64 1.99 26.92
CA LYS A 313 -27.55 1.87 28.08
C LYS A 313 -27.46 3.08 29.02
N SER A 314 -26.29 3.67 29.16
CA SER A 314 -26.06 4.81 30.05
C SER A 314 -26.60 6.16 29.52
N LYS A 315 -27.31 6.19 28.39
CA LYS A 315 -27.77 7.42 27.75
C LYS A 315 -29.23 7.70 28.09
N ASP A 316 -29.51 8.87 28.66
CA ASP A 316 -30.85 9.24 29.16
C ASP A 316 -31.92 9.24 28.06
N LYS A 317 -31.56 9.66 26.85
CA LYS A 317 -32.46 9.70 25.68
C LYS A 317 -32.90 8.33 25.17
N LEU A 318 -32.26 7.25 25.62
CA LEU A 318 -32.66 5.89 25.27
C LEU A 318 -34.10 5.60 25.75
N SER A 319 -34.52 6.22 26.85
CA SER A 319 -35.89 6.13 27.39
C SER A 319 -37.00 6.58 26.43
N THR A 320 -36.66 7.32 25.37
CA THR A 320 -37.61 7.75 24.33
C THR A 320 -38.05 6.60 23.43
N TYR A 321 -37.27 5.52 23.35
CA TYR A 321 -37.57 4.36 22.52
C TYR A 321 -38.42 3.36 23.30
N ASP A 322 -39.44 2.81 22.65
CA ASP A 322 -40.29 1.76 23.22
C ASP A 322 -39.66 0.37 23.00
N SER A 323 -40.04 -0.61 23.81
CA SER A 323 -39.71 -2.03 23.64
C SER A 323 -38.20 -2.35 23.62
N ILE A 324 -37.44 -1.77 24.54
CA ILE A 324 -36.00 -2.00 24.68
C ILE A 324 -35.77 -3.15 25.65
N ASP A 325 -35.81 -4.39 25.14
CA ASP A 325 -35.24 -5.53 25.86
C ASP A 325 -33.71 -5.52 25.73
N ASP A 326 -33.02 -6.00 26.77
CA ASP A 326 -31.55 -6.08 26.79
C ASP A 326 -30.99 -6.90 25.62
N ASP A 327 -31.68 -7.98 25.23
CA ASP A 327 -31.31 -8.84 24.11
C ASP A 327 -31.50 -8.16 22.75
N VAL A 328 -32.54 -7.32 22.62
CA VAL A 328 -32.83 -6.55 21.41
C VAL A 328 -31.77 -5.47 21.23
N LEU A 329 -31.42 -4.77 22.31
CA LEU A 329 -30.38 -3.74 22.28
C LEU A 329 -29.03 -4.34 21.91
N LYS A 330 -28.67 -5.49 22.49
CA LYS A 330 -27.46 -6.23 22.12
C LYS A 330 -27.44 -6.56 20.64
N SER A 331 -28.48 -7.24 20.15
CA SER A 331 -28.60 -7.63 18.73
C SER A 331 -28.51 -6.41 17.79
N TYR A 332 -29.15 -5.31 18.16
CA TYR A 332 -29.12 -4.07 17.39
C TYR A 332 -27.72 -3.44 17.37
N THR A 333 -27.03 -3.38 18.53
CA THR A 333 -25.67 -2.80 18.60
C THR A 333 -24.62 -3.61 17.83
N GLU A 334 -24.73 -4.93 17.83
CA GLU A 334 -23.84 -5.80 17.06
C GLU A 334 -24.10 -5.64 15.55
N TYR A 335 -25.36 -5.57 15.16
CA TYR A 335 -25.76 -5.36 13.76
C TYR A 335 -25.38 -3.97 13.24
N SER A 336 -25.62 -2.92 14.04
CA SER A 336 -25.28 -1.55 13.68
C SER A 336 -23.77 -1.37 13.51
N LEU A 337 -22.94 -2.06 14.31
CA LEU A 337 -21.49 -2.08 14.13
C LEU A 337 -21.10 -2.61 12.74
N ALA A 338 -21.64 -3.75 12.33
CA ALA A 338 -21.40 -4.31 10.99
C ALA A 338 -21.88 -3.37 9.87
N GLN A 339 -23.03 -2.72 10.06
CA GLN A 339 -23.60 -1.75 9.14
C GLN A 339 -22.73 -0.49 8.98
N LEU A 340 -22.22 0.06 10.07
CA LEU A 340 -21.32 1.22 10.06
C LEU A 340 -19.98 0.89 9.38
N ILE A 341 -19.41 -0.29 9.67
CA ILE A 341 -18.19 -0.78 9.01
C ILE A 341 -18.43 -0.97 7.50
N TYR A 342 -19.54 -1.59 7.11
CA TYR A 342 -19.90 -1.79 5.70
C TYR A 342 -20.03 -0.46 4.96
N TYR A 343 -20.72 0.51 5.56
CA TYR A 343 -20.84 1.87 5.01
C TYR A 343 -19.46 2.53 4.83
N ALA A 344 -18.62 2.48 5.86
CA ALA A 344 -17.26 3.01 5.81
C ALA A 344 -16.39 2.32 4.73
N MET A 345 -16.52 1.00 4.57
CA MET A 345 -15.83 0.24 3.52
C MET A 345 -16.25 0.71 2.12
N LYS A 346 -17.54 0.93 1.86
CA LYS A 346 -18.04 1.39 0.56
C LYS A 346 -17.62 2.82 0.23
N GLU A 347 -17.65 3.72 1.21
CA GLU A 347 -17.15 5.10 1.07
C GLU A 347 -15.65 5.13 0.77
N CYS A 348 -14.85 4.34 1.53
CA CYS A 348 -13.42 4.22 1.31
C CYS A 348 -13.09 3.63 -0.06
N ALA A 349 -13.76 2.54 -0.46
CA ALA A 349 -13.53 1.91 -1.76
C ALA A 349 -13.78 2.88 -2.92
N THR A 350 -14.84 3.69 -2.84
CA THR A 350 -15.17 4.68 -3.88
C THR A 350 -14.13 5.81 -3.92
N SER A 351 -13.78 6.36 -2.77
CA SER A 351 -12.73 7.39 -2.63
C SER A 351 -11.35 6.92 -3.09
N GLU A 352 -11.02 5.64 -2.85
CA GLU A 352 -9.77 5.03 -3.28
C GLU A 352 -9.71 4.91 -4.81
N GLN A 353 -10.78 4.44 -5.47
CA GLN A 353 -10.79 4.31 -6.93
C GLN A 353 -10.79 5.67 -7.64
N SER A 354 -11.50 6.67 -7.11
CA SER A 354 -11.49 8.03 -7.68
C SER A 354 -10.10 8.67 -7.59
N SER A 355 -9.44 8.55 -6.44
CA SER A 355 -8.08 9.06 -6.26
C SER A 355 -7.05 8.29 -7.10
N ARG A 356 -7.18 6.97 -7.21
CA ARG A 356 -6.33 6.14 -8.09
C ARG A 356 -6.47 6.56 -9.55
N MET A 357 -7.69 6.78 -10.04
CA MET A 357 -7.92 7.25 -11.39
C MET A 357 -7.20 8.58 -11.65
N THR A 358 -7.32 9.53 -10.71
CA THR A 358 -6.67 10.85 -10.80
C THR A 358 -5.15 10.74 -10.74
N ALA A 359 -4.61 9.91 -9.85
CA ALA A 359 -3.17 9.66 -9.74
C ALA A 359 -2.60 9.03 -11.02
N MET A 360 -3.32 8.10 -11.64
CA MET A 360 -2.90 7.49 -12.91
C MET A 360 -2.98 8.47 -14.09
N ASP A 361 -3.97 9.37 -14.11
CA ASP A 361 -4.05 10.44 -15.12
C ASP A 361 -2.86 11.40 -15.03
N GLY A 362 -2.55 11.86 -13.81
CA GLY A 362 -1.36 12.69 -13.57
C GLY A 362 -0.07 11.97 -13.96
N ALA A 363 0.08 10.69 -13.60
CA ALA A 363 1.25 9.90 -13.97
C ALA A 363 1.39 9.71 -15.50
N SER A 364 0.29 9.52 -16.23
CA SER A 364 0.31 9.39 -17.69
C SER A 364 0.68 10.69 -18.40
N LYS A 365 0.23 11.84 -17.88
CA LYS A 365 0.58 13.18 -18.39
C LYS A 365 2.07 13.47 -18.14
N ASN A 366 2.53 13.26 -16.91
CA ASN A 366 3.94 13.46 -16.54
C ASN A 366 4.89 12.55 -17.35
N ALA A 367 4.47 11.30 -17.63
CA ALA A 367 5.23 10.41 -18.50
C ALA A 367 5.30 10.93 -19.95
N GLY A 368 4.22 11.55 -20.46
CA GLY A 368 4.20 12.20 -21.78
C GLY A 368 5.24 13.31 -21.88
N GLU A 369 5.23 14.25 -20.93
CA GLU A 369 6.21 15.35 -20.90
C GLU A 369 7.67 14.83 -20.82
N MET A 370 7.89 13.73 -20.09
CA MET A 370 9.21 13.11 -20.01
C MET A 370 9.63 12.45 -21.33
N ILE A 371 8.69 11.84 -22.05
CA ILE A 371 8.95 11.25 -23.37
C ILE A 371 9.37 12.36 -24.34
N ASP A 372 8.70 13.50 -24.34
CA ASP A 372 9.01 14.62 -25.23
C ASP A 372 10.43 15.15 -24.96
N LYS A 373 10.76 15.39 -23.68
CA LYS A 373 12.11 15.83 -23.26
C LYS A 373 13.19 14.81 -23.64
N LEU A 374 12.96 13.52 -23.39
CA LEU A 374 13.91 12.46 -23.73
C LEU A 374 14.07 12.28 -25.23
N THR A 375 13.01 12.52 -26.02
CA THR A 375 13.05 12.44 -27.48
C THR A 375 13.92 13.56 -28.06
N LEU A 376 13.77 14.79 -27.57
CA LEU A 376 14.64 15.91 -27.95
C LEU A 376 16.10 15.63 -27.60
N GLN A 377 16.36 15.14 -26.38
CA GLN A 377 17.71 14.75 -25.96
C GLN A 377 18.29 13.61 -26.82
N PHE A 378 17.48 12.60 -27.13
CA PHE A 378 17.89 11.48 -27.97
C PHE A 378 18.32 11.95 -29.36
N ASN A 379 17.52 12.81 -30.00
CA ASN A 379 17.83 13.33 -31.33
C ASN A 379 19.11 14.18 -31.32
N ARG A 380 19.29 15.04 -30.31
CA ARG A 380 20.50 15.85 -30.15
C ARG A 380 21.75 14.99 -29.94
N THR A 381 21.68 14.00 -29.06
CA THR A 381 22.80 13.08 -28.81
C THR A 381 23.10 12.22 -30.04
N ARG A 382 22.06 11.75 -30.76
CA ARG A 382 22.23 11.01 -32.01
C ARG A 382 22.96 11.84 -33.07
N GLN A 383 22.56 13.10 -33.26
CA GLN A 383 23.24 14.00 -34.18
C GLN A 383 24.70 14.22 -33.78
N ALA A 384 24.96 14.46 -32.48
CA ALA A 384 26.32 14.65 -31.98
C ALA A 384 27.22 13.41 -32.20
N VAL A 385 26.68 12.20 -32.03
CA VAL A 385 27.40 10.95 -32.31
C VAL A 385 27.70 10.82 -33.81
N ILE A 386 26.72 11.03 -34.68
CA ILE A 386 26.92 10.99 -36.14
C ILE A 386 27.98 12.02 -36.57
N THR A 387 27.91 13.26 -36.09
CA THR A 387 28.90 14.28 -36.43
C THR A 387 30.30 13.92 -35.95
N ARG A 388 30.40 13.29 -34.77
CA ARG A 388 31.68 12.85 -34.22
C ARG A 388 32.28 11.72 -35.05
N GLU A 389 31.50 10.70 -35.38
CA GLU A 389 31.92 9.59 -36.24
C GLU A 389 32.37 10.09 -37.62
N LEU A 390 31.64 11.03 -38.22
CA LEU A 390 32.03 11.65 -39.49
C LEU A 390 33.34 12.43 -39.40
N ILE A 391 33.55 13.23 -38.34
CA ILE A 391 34.80 13.96 -38.14
C ILE A 391 35.97 12.98 -37.95
N GLU A 392 35.78 11.91 -37.18
CA GLU A 392 36.80 10.87 -36.97
C GLU A 392 37.20 10.20 -38.29
N ILE A 393 36.24 9.92 -39.20
CA ILE A 393 36.51 9.38 -40.54
C ILE A 393 37.29 10.39 -41.41
N ILE A 394 36.85 11.65 -41.46
CA ILE A 394 37.48 12.68 -42.31
C ILE A 394 38.90 12.98 -41.81
N SER A 395 39.10 13.14 -40.50
CA SER A 395 40.41 13.35 -39.91
C SER A 395 41.33 12.15 -40.14
N GLY A 396 40.83 10.92 -40.03
CA GLY A 396 41.60 9.72 -40.36
C GLY A 396 42.03 9.66 -41.83
N ALA A 397 41.14 10.03 -42.75
CA ALA A 397 41.43 10.08 -44.17
C ALA A 397 42.44 11.18 -44.55
N ALA A 398 42.44 12.32 -43.85
CA ALA A 398 43.36 13.43 -44.09
C ALA A 398 44.77 13.22 -43.52
N CYS A 399 44.97 12.20 -42.68
CA CYS A 399 46.28 11.83 -42.11
C CYS A 399 47.04 10.79 -42.94
N VAL A 400 46.47 10.35 -44.07
CA VAL A 400 47.12 9.53 -45.11
C VAL A 400 47.53 10.44 -46.24
#